data_AF-A0A6S6XH56-F1
#
_entry.id   AF-A0A6S6XH56-F1
#
_cell.length_a   1.000
_cell.length_b   1.000
_cell.length_c   1.000
_cell.angle_alpha   90.00
_cell.angle_beta   90.00
_cell.angle_gamma   90.00
#
_symmetry.space_group_name_H-M   'P 1'
#
loop_
_entity.id
_entity.type
_entity.pdbx_description
1 polymer ?
#
loop_
_entity_poly.entity_id
_entity_poly.type
_entity_poly.pdbx_seq_one_letter_code
_entity_poly.pdbx_strand_id
1 'polypeptide(L)'
;MATITVLDRLKMALNNKEYYPDDTLSIYLSENNLNASDTYTQTMKKQLFQTVYDVLDSLANNIDLFRSISTEFVTTGQAYKYLQQRLDDIQEKILAIPDSTGETVSQFNFMYHD
;
A
#
# COMPACT_ATOMS: atom_id res chain seq x y z
N MET A 1 -4.42 6.45 24.44
CA MET A 1 -4.83 5.78 23.19
C MET A 1 -3.60 5.10 22.63
N ALA A 2 -3.69 3.84 22.18
CA ALA A 2 -2.53 3.18 21.56
C ALA A 2 -2.23 3.88 20.22
N THR A 3 -1.09 4.55 20.14
CA THR A 3 -0.57 5.12 18.90
C THR A 3 0.10 4.00 18.12
N ILE A 4 -0.34 3.77 16.89
CA ILE A 4 0.28 2.79 16.00
C ILE A 4 1.42 3.46 15.23
N THR A 5 2.56 2.78 15.11
CA THR A 5 3.68 3.27 14.30
C THR A 5 3.37 3.11 12.81
N VAL A 6 4.10 3.83 11.95
CA VAL A 6 4.01 3.64 10.50
C VAL A 6 4.38 2.21 10.11
N LEU A 7 5.42 1.64 10.74
CA LEU A 7 5.83 0.25 10.49
C LEU A 7 4.73 -0.75 10.84
N ASP A 8 4.12 -0.61 12.02
CA ASP A 8 3.00 -1.47 12.42
C ASP A 8 1.83 -1.34 11.45
N ARG A 9 1.56 -0.11 10.98
CA ARG A 9 0.50 0.14 10.01
C ARG A 9 0.79 -0.49 8.64
N LEU A 10 2.06 -0.49 8.20
CA LEU A 10 2.50 -1.17 6.99
C LEU A 10 2.30 -2.68 7.10
N LYS A 11 2.74 -3.28 8.21
CA LYS A 11 2.56 -4.72 8.48
C LYS A 11 1.08 -5.12 8.44
N MET A 12 0.20 -4.31 9.04
CA MET A 12 -1.24 -4.52 8.94
C MET A 12 -1.74 -4.51 7.49
N ALA A 13 -1.27 -3.57 6.67
CA ALA A 13 -1.66 -3.48 5.25
C ALA A 13 -1.14 -4.67 4.42
N LEU A 14 -0.05 -5.30 4.86
CA LEU A 14 0.48 -6.55 4.34
C LEU A 14 -0.18 -7.81 4.95
N ASN A 15 -1.30 -7.65 5.68
CA ASN A 15 -2.02 -8.72 6.39
C ASN A 15 -1.18 -9.42 7.48
N ASN A 16 -0.22 -8.72 8.08
CA ASN A 16 0.73 -9.24 9.07
C ASN A 16 1.52 -10.46 8.59
N LYS A 17 1.72 -10.58 7.27
CA LYS A 17 2.58 -11.59 6.67
C LYS A 17 4.02 -11.08 6.72
N GLU A 18 4.91 -11.88 7.28
CA GLU A 18 6.33 -11.56 7.44
C GLU A 18 7.09 -11.83 6.13
N TYR A 19 6.78 -11.06 5.07
CA TYR A 19 7.46 -11.18 3.79
C TYR A 19 8.93 -10.73 3.84
N TYR A 20 9.20 -9.71 4.66
CA TYR A 20 10.52 -9.11 4.86
C TYR A 20 10.71 -8.75 6.33
N PRO A 21 11.95 -8.70 6.83
CA PRO A 21 12.25 -8.22 8.18
C PRO A 21 11.99 -6.72 8.30
N ASP A 22 11.79 -6.25 9.53
CA ASP A 22 11.48 -4.86 9.86
C ASP A 22 12.50 -3.86 9.31
N ASP A 23 13.79 -4.23 9.30
CA ASP A 23 14.85 -3.39 8.74
C ASP A 23 14.64 -3.15 7.24
N THR A 24 14.27 -4.19 6.49
CA THR A 24 13.96 -4.09 5.05
C THR A 24 12.68 -3.29 4.82
N LEU A 25 11.63 -3.53 5.61
CA LEU A 25 10.39 -2.74 5.52
C LEU A 25 10.64 -1.26 5.83
N SER A 26 11.55 -0.96 6.75
CA SER A 26 11.95 0.41 7.08
C SER A 26 12.68 1.10 5.94
N ILE A 27 13.45 0.37 5.12
CA ILE A 27 14.06 0.90 3.89
C ILE A 27 12.97 1.31 2.90
N TYR A 28 12.01 0.44 2.60
CA TYR A 28 10.89 0.75 1.70
C TYR A 28 10.07 1.97 2.17
N LEU A 29 9.86 2.09 3.49
CA LEU A 29 9.23 3.28 4.07
C LEU A 29 10.06 4.54 3.83
N SER A 30 11.37 4.46 4.05
CA SER A 30 12.27 5.61 3.85
C SER A 30 12.32 6.07 2.39
N GLU A 31 12.29 5.14 1.43
CA GLU A 31 12.21 5.42 -0.01
C GLU A 31 10.93 6.18 -0.37
N ASN A 32 9.86 5.98 0.41
CA ASN A 32 8.57 6.64 0.26
C ASN A 32 8.38 7.85 1.17
N ASN A 33 9.47 8.39 1.75
CA ASN A 33 9.46 9.55 2.65
C ASN A 33 8.67 9.31 3.95
N LEU A 34 8.69 8.07 4.46
CA LEU A 34 8.11 7.70 5.74
C LEU A 34 9.18 7.20 6.71
N ASN A 35 9.03 7.51 7.99
CA ASN A 35 9.86 6.95 9.05
C ASN A 35 9.08 5.85 9.79
N ALA A 36 9.68 4.67 9.92
CA ALA A 36 9.10 3.51 10.58
C ALA A 36 8.62 3.78 12.01
N SER A 37 9.36 4.62 12.76
CA SER A 37 9.08 4.92 14.18
C SER A 37 8.06 6.03 14.39
N ASP A 38 7.66 6.74 13.32
CA ASP A 38 6.69 7.83 13.45
C ASP A 38 5.31 7.28 13.82
N THR A 39 4.51 8.11 14.50
CA THR A 39 3.09 7.80 14.71
C THR A 39 2.34 8.00 13.40
N TYR A 40 1.63 6.97 12.96
CA TYR A 40 0.88 7.03 11.71
C TYR A 40 -0.25 8.08 11.79
N THR A 41 -0.35 8.91 10.76
CA THR A 41 -1.44 9.87 10.57
C THR A 41 -2.11 9.70 9.21
N GLN A 42 -3.32 10.25 9.06
CA GLN A 42 -4.11 10.11 7.83
C GLN A 42 -3.43 10.75 6.60
N THR A 43 -2.55 11.74 6.80
CA THR A 43 -1.79 12.40 5.73
C THR A 43 -0.73 11.50 5.11
N MET A 44 -0.27 10.47 5.82
CA MET A 44 0.74 9.50 5.35
C MET A 44 0.14 8.36 4.52
N LYS A 45 -1.19 8.29 4.38
CA LYS A 45 -1.88 7.14 3.78
C LYS A 45 -1.45 6.86 2.34
N LYS A 46 -1.21 7.90 1.54
CA LYS A 46 -0.82 7.74 0.12
C LYS A 46 0.56 7.12 0.02
N GLN A 47 1.55 7.70 0.71
CA GLN A 47 2.91 7.17 0.79
C GLN A 47 2.93 5.75 1.34
N LEU A 48 2.11 5.46 2.36
CA LEU A 48 2.03 4.12 2.93
C LEU A 48 1.53 3.11 1.88
N PHE A 49 0.50 3.45 1.11
CA PHE A 49 0.03 2.55 0.05
C PHE A 49 1.02 2.41 -1.09
N GLN A 50 1.79 3.46 -1.40
CA GLN A 50 2.92 3.35 -2.33
C GLN A 50 3.96 2.35 -1.80
N THR A 51 4.33 2.43 -0.52
CA THR A 51 5.23 1.43 0.10
C THR A 51 4.66 0.01 0.03
N VAL A 52 3.36 -0.16 0.28
CA VAL A 52 2.70 -1.48 0.13
C VAL A 52 2.83 -1.98 -1.30
N TYR A 53 2.59 -1.12 -2.29
CA TYR A 53 2.73 -1.46 -3.70
C TYR A 53 4.16 -1.92 -4.01
N ASP A 54 5.18 -1.14 -3.59
CA ASP A 54 6.59 -1.44 -3.87
C ASP A 54 7.03 -2.78 -3.25
N VAL A 55 6.54 -3.09 -2.03
CA VAL A 55 6.79 -4.38 -1.38
C VAL A 55 6.14 -5.53 -2.16
N LEU A 56 4.88 -5.37 -2.58
CA LEU A 56 4.16 -6.39 -3.34
C LEU A 56 4.75 -6.59 -4.75
N ASP A 57 5.25 -5.53 -5.39
CA ASP A 57 5.89 -5.59 -6.70
C ASP A 57 7.24 -6.32 -6.62
N SER A 58 8.02 -6.06 -5.56
CA SER A 58 9.22 -6.83 -5.23
C SER A 58 8.93 -8.33 -5.07
N LEU A 59 7.80 -8.67 -4.43
CA LEU A 59 7.33 -10.05 -4.31
C LEU A 59 6.83 -10.65 -5.64
N ALA A 60 6.38 -9.83 -6.58
CA ALA A 60 6.01 -10.31 -7.92
C ALA A 60 7.25 -10.72 -8.72
N ASN A 61 8.36 -10.00 -8.52
CA ASN A 61 9.68 -10.35 -9.06
C ASN A 61 10.29 -11.60 -8.40
N ASN A 62 9.86 -11.95 -7.18
CA ASN A 62 10.26 -13.16 -6.47
C ASN A 62 9.04 -13.94 -5.94
N ILE A 63 8.27 -14.52 -6.86
CA ILE A 63 7.00 -15.19 -6.56
C ILE A 63 7.15 -16.38 -5.60
N ASP A 64 8.33 -17.02 -5.56
CA ASP A 64 8.59 -18.12 -4.65
C ASP A 64 8.70 -17.67 -3.19
N LEU A 65 9.26 -16.47 -2.94
CA LEU A 65 9.23 -15.86 -1.61
C LEU A 65 7.78 -15.60 -1.17
N PHE A 66 6.95 -15.03 -2.04
CA PHE A 66 5.54 -14.79 -1.76
C PHE A 66 4.78 -16.09 -1.39
N ARG A 67 5.03 -17.17 -2.12
CA ARG A 67 4.42 -18.49 -1.89
C ARG A 67 4.95 -19.21 -0.66
N SER A 68 6.18 -18.94 -0.25
CA SER A 68 6.77 -19.55 0.96
C SER A 68 6.04 -19.13 2.24
N ILE A 69 5.53 -17.90 2.26
CA ILE A 69 4.78 -17.32 3.39
C ILE A 69 3.28 -17.58 3.27
N SER A 70 2.75 -17.55 2.04
CA SER A 70 1.33 -17.79 1.77
C SER A 70 1.11 -19.15 1.12
N THR A 71 0.84 -20.16 1.95
CA THR A 71 0.68 -21.57 1.53
C THR A 71 -0.70 -21.89 0.96
N GLU A 72 -1.56 -20.90 0.77
CA GLU A 72 -2.93 -21.06 0.27
C GLU A 72 -3.00 -21.33 -1.25
N PHE A 73 -1.87 -21.16 -1.95
CA PHE A 73 -1.81 -21.31 -3.40
C PHE A 73 -1.33 -22.70 -3.82
N VAL A 74 -2.13 -23.39 -4.65
CA VAL A 74 -1.78 -24.72 -5.18
C VAL A 74 -0.75 -24.61 -6.31
N THR A 75 -0.79 -23.52 -7.09
CA THR A 75 0.13 -23.30 -8.23
C THR A 75 0.74 -21.91 -8.22
N THR A 76 1.91 -21.76 -8.86
CA THR A 76 2.56 -20.45 -9.06
C THR A 76 1.67 -19.47 -9.82
N GLY A 77 0.91 -19.95 -10.82
CA GLY A 77 0.00 -19.11 -11.60
C GLY A 77 -1.14 -18.51 -10.76
N GLN A 78 -1.66 -19.25 -9.77
CA GLN A 78 -2.67 -18.71 -8.83
C GLN A 78 -2.08 -17.63 -7.93
N ALA A 79 -0.86 -17.86 -7.41
CA ALA A 79 -0.17 -16.88 -6.60
C ALA A 79 0.10 -15.60 -7.38
N TYR A 80 0.56 -15.71 -8.64
CA TYR A 80 0.80 -14.55 -9.51
C TYR A 80 -0.49 -13.77 -9.78
N LYS A 81 -1.58 -14.45 -10.15
CA LYS A 81 -2.88 -13.79 -10.39
C LYS A 81 -3.40 -13.06 -9.16
N TYR A 82 -3.32 -13.69 -7.98
CA TYR A 82 -3.72 -13.06 -6.73
C TYR A 82 -2.87 -11.82 -6.43
N LEU A 83 -1.55 -11.92 -6.61
CA LEU A 83 -0.64 -10.83 -6.34
C LEU A 83 -0.84 -9.66 -7.31
N GLN A 84 -1.03 -9.93 -8.60
CA GLN A 84 -1.37 -8.92 -9.60
C GLN A 84 -2.68 -8.20 -9.28
N GLN A 85 -3.74 -8.95 -8.94
CA GLN A 85 -5.00 -8.34 -8.51
C GLN A 85 -4.80 -7.45 -7.28
N ARG A 86 -3.95 -7.86 -6.34
CA ARG A 86 -3.66 -7.04 -5.15
C ARG A 86 -2.86 -5.78 -5.50
N LEU A 87 -1.94 -5.84 -6.47
CA LEU A 87 -1.24 -4.67 -6.98
C LEU A 87 -2.21 -3.68 -7.62
N ASP A 88 -3.13 -4.17 -8.46
CA ASP A 88 -4.18 -3.36 -9.11
C ASP A 88 -5.07 -2.68 -8.04
N ASP A 89 -5.56 -3.43 -7.06
CA ASP A 89 -6.40 -2.91 -5.96
C ASP A 89 -5.69 -1.80 -5.15
N ILE A 90 -4.37 -1.93 -4.95
CA ILE A 90 -3.57 -0.94 -4.22
C ILE A 90 -3.34 0.30 -5.11
N GLN A 91 -3.06 0.10 -6.39
CA GLN A 91 -2.91 1.20 -7.36
C GLN A 91 -4.20 2.04 -7.44
N GLU A 92 -5.37 1.39 -7.53
CA GLU A 92 -6.66 2.09 -7.50
C GLU A 92 -6.85 2.90 -6.22
N LYS A 93 -6.46 2.35 -5.05
CA LYS A 93 -6.53 3.07 -3.77
C LYS A 93 -5.58 4.26 -3.71
N ILE A 94 -4.41 4.17 -4.33
CA ILE A 94 -3.46 5.30 -4.41
C ILE A 94 -4.07 6.41 -5.28
N LEU A 95 -4.63 6.06 -6.43
CA LEU A 95 -5.26 7.01 -7.36
C LEU A 95 -6.52 7.68 -6.77
N ALA A 96 -7.26 6.97 -5.92
CA ALA A 96 -8.42 7.52 -5.23
C ALA A 96 -8.07 8.53 -4.12
N ILE A 97 -6.80 8.64 -3.72
CA ILE A 97 -6.37 9.65 -2.74
C ILE A 97 -6.01 10.94 -3.50
N PRO A 98 -6.78 12.02 -3.32
CA PRO A 98 -6.52 13.28 -4.00
C PRO A 98 -5.14 13.82 -3.61
N ASP A 99 -4.40 14.33 -4.59
CA ASP A 99 -3.18 15.07 -4.31
C ASP A 99 -3.51 16.33 -3.53
N SER A 100 -2.71 16.63 -2.50
CA SER A 100 -2.90 17.81 -1.64
C SER A 100 -2.66 19.13 -2.38
N THR A 101 -2.38 19.09 -3.69
CA THR A 101 -2.46 20.22 -4.61
C THR A 101 -3.94 20.51 -4.89
N GLY A 102 -4.58 21.21 -3.96
CA GLY A 102 -5.97 21.60 -4.09
C GLY A 102 -6.23 22.36 -5.38
N GLU A 103 -6.90 21.72 -6.33
CA GLU A 103 -7.90 22.38 -7.15
C GLU A 103 -9.20 21.61 -6.97
N THR A 104 -9.99 22.05 -5.99
CA THR A 104 -11.42 21.76 -5.98
C THR A 104 -12.05 22.52 -7.13
N VAL A 105 -11.94 22.00 -8.36
CA VAL A 105 -12.80 22.47 -9.43
C VAL A 105 -14.17 21.82 -9.21
N SER A 106 -14.91 22.38 -8.25
CA SER A 106 -16.33 22.08 -8.07
C SER A 106 -17.08 22.64 -9.29
N GLN A 107 -17.18 21.84 -10.36
CA GLN A 107 -17.96 22.17 -11.56
C GLN A 107 -19.40 21.63 -11.52
N PHE A 108 -19.86 21.08 -10.39
CA PHE A 108 -21.29 20.86 -10.17
C PHE A 108 -21.96 22.13 -9.64
N ASN A 109 -21.93 23.19 -10.45
CA ASN A 109 -22.88 24.30 -10.33
C ASN A 109 -23.63 24.49 -11.64
N PHE A 110 -24.09 23.40 -12.24
CA PHE A 110 -25.25 23.41 -13.13
C PHE A 110 -26.53 23.54 -12.28
N MET A 111 -26.63 24.62 -11.50
CA MET A 111 -27.92 25.11 -11.04
C MET A 111 -28.53 25.85 -12.23
N TYR A 112 -29.60 25.26 -12.74
CA TYR A 112 -30.70 25.89 -13.47
C TYR A 112 -30.68 27.42 -13.41
N HIS A 113 -30.57 28.04 -14.59
CA HIS A 113 -31.26 29.29 -14.85
C HIS A 113 -32.17 29.04 -16.06
N ASP A 114 -33.44 29.39 -15.85
CA ASP A 114 -34.61 29.33 -16.74
C ASP A 114 -34.33 29.49 -18.24
#